data_AF-A0A2V9NG26-F1
#
_entry.id   AF-A0A2V9NG26-F1
#
_cell.length_a   1.000
_cell.length_b   1.000
_cell.length_c   1.000
_cell.angle_alpha   90.00
_cell.angle_beta   90.00
_cell.angle_gamma   90.00
#
_symmetry.space_group_name_H-M   'P 1'
#
loop_
_entity.id
_entity.type
_entity.pdbx_description
1 polymer ?
#
loop_
_entity_poly.entity_id
_entity_poly.type
_entity_poly.pdbx_seq_one_letter_code
_entity_poly.pdbx_strand_id
1 'polypeptide(L)'
;MATSTLEPKAEETVQALIQLLRTRSSEEIRQRMYDNPPGSHWWSACKTELDMRNGEQMATAMVDTSRVLDKLRGATDHMDELTEKLLQATTEMSEVVREVKESGRRMEIATYAILGITIAQLFYIAFQFSTRR
;
A
#
# COMPACT_ATOMS: atom_id res chain seq x y z
N MET A 1 50.32 34.44 17.53
CA MET A 1 49.89 33.03 17.35
C MET A 1 50.15 32.30 18.66
N ALA A 2 49.10 32.00 19.42
CA ALA A 2 49.21 31.26 20.68
C ALA A 2 48.53 29.91 20.49
N THR A 3 49.31 28.85 20.69
CA THR A 3 49.04 27.45 20.37
C THR A 3 48.19 26.78 21.45
N SER A 4 47.13 26.10 21.01
CA SER A 4 46.24 25.22 21.78
C SER A 4 46.99 24.24 22.67
N THR A 5 46.76 24.30 23.98
CA THR A 5 47.21 23.29 24.96
C THR A 5 46.21 23.08 26.11
N LEU A 6 44.91 23.28 25.87
CA LEU A 6 43.85 23.15 26.91
C LEU A 6 42.86 21.97 26.71
N GLU A 7 43.03 21.16 25.68
CA GLU A 7 41.91 20.34 25.15
C GLU A 7 41.58 18.98 25.81
N PRO A 8 42.47 18.21 26.48
CA PRO A 8 42.08 16.87 26.93
C PRO A 8 41.17 16.88 28.18
N LYS A 9 41.43 17.76 29.16
CA LYS A 9 40.62 17.85 30.39
C LYS A 9 39.23 18.43 30.13
N ALA A 10 39.11 19.32 29.15
CA ALA A 10 37.85 19.92 28.75
C ALA A 10 36.90 18.86 28.17
N GLU A 11 37.40 18.01 27.27
CA GLU A 11 36.63 16.91 26.67
C GLU A 11 36.22 15.86 27.71
N GLU A 12 37.14 15.46 28.60
CA GLU A 12 36.84 14.54 29.71
C GLU A 12 35.74 15.08 30.63
N THR A 13 35.77 16.38 30.92
CA THR A 13 34.75 17.04 31.76
C THR A 13 33.40 17.04 31.06
N VAL A 14 33.35 17.35 29.76
CA VAL A 14 32.11 17.30 28.97
C VAL A 14 31.55 15.88 28.92
N GLN A 15 32.39 14.87 28.72
CA GLN A 15 31.96 13.46 28.71
C GLN A 15 31.40 13.00 30.06
N ALA A 16 32.03 13.38 31.18
CA ALA A 16 31.52 13.08 32.52
C ALA A 16 30.15 13.74 32.77
N LEU A 17 29.97 14.98 32.31
CA LEU A 17 28.69 15.69 32.38
C LEU A 17 27.62 15.03 31.52
N ILE A 18 27.95 14.56 30.32
CA ILE A 18 27.03 13.79 29.46
C ILE A 18 26.57 12.51 30.19
N GLN A 19 27.48 11.78 30.85
CA GLN A 19 27.10 10.58 31.62
C GLN A 19 26.11 10.89 32.75
N LEU A 20 26.25 12.05 33.41
CA LEU A 20 25.31 12.50 34.43
C LEU A 20 23.94 12.82 33.82
N LEU A 21 23.91 13.47 32.66
CA LEU A 21 22.69 13.89 31.97
C LEU A 21 21.92 12.72 31.34
N ARG A 22 22.58 11.60 31.04
CA ARG A 22 21.97 10.39 30.47
C ARG A 22 20.78 9.85 31.29
N THR A 23 20.79 10.05 32.61
CA THR A 23 19.69 9.62 33.51
C THR A 23 18.57 10.65 33.66
N ARG A 24 18.72 11.84 33.07
CA ARG A 24 17.79 12.97 33.22
C ARG A 24 16.82 13.06 32.06
N SER A 25 15.67 13.68 32.29
CA SER A 25 14.65 13.89 31.27
C SER A 25 15.10 14.94 30.25
N SER A 26 14.67 14.81 28.99
CA SER A 26 15.05 15.77 27.94
C SER A 26 14.55 17.20 28.23
N GLU A 27 13.45 17.35 28.96
CA GLU A 27 12.95 18.65 29.42
C GLU A 27 13.88 19.30 30.45
N GLU A 28 14.32 18.52 31.43
CA GLU A 28 15.25 18.96 32.48
C GLU A 28 16.62 19.34 31.88
N ILE A 29 17.08 18.60 30.86
CA ILE A 29 18.32 18.92 30.14
C ILE A 29 18.18 20.23 29.36
N ARG A 30 17.03 20.45 28.70
CA ARG A 30 16.77 21.68 27.95
C ARG A 30 16.70 22.90 28.86
N GLN A 31 16.07 22.77 30.02
CA GLN A 31 16.03 23.83 31.02
C GLN A 31 17.44 24.16 31.53
N ARG A 32 18.24 23.14 31.89
CA ARG A 32 19.65 23.34 32.26
C ARG A 32 20.49 23.95 31.15
N MET A 33 20.21 23.65 29.89
CA MET A 33 20.90 24.27 28.76
C MET A 33 20.61 25.78 28.69
N TYR A 34 19.40 26.23 29.04
CA TYR A 34 19.06 27.66 29.08
C TYR A 34 19.60 28.37 30.30
N ASP A 35 19.77 27.66 31.43
CA ASP A 35 20.34 28.21 32.67
C ASP A 35 21.87 28.43 32.58
N ASN A 36 22.54 27.85 31.59
CA ASN A 36 23.99 27.91 31.42
C ASN A 36 24.40 28.71 30.17
N PRO A 37 25.49 29.49 30.24
CA PRO A 37 25.91 30.31 29.11
C PRO A 37 26.36 29.45 27.92
N PRO A 38 26.04 29.86 26.67
CA PRO A 38 26.47 29.16 25.48
C PRO A 38 27.99 29.13 25.39
N GLY A 39 28.55 27.95 25.10
CA GLY A 39 30.00 27.70 25.07
C GLY A 39 30.60 27.20 26.39
N SER A 40 29.83 27.11 27.47
CA SER A 40 30.26 26.41 28.69
C SER A 40 30.28 24.88 28.50
N HIS A 41 31.09 24.16 29.27
CA HIS A 41 31.12 22.69 29.26
C HIS A 41 29.74 22.07 29.58
N TRP A 42 28.97 22.70 30.47
CA TRP A 42 27.59 22.30 30.77
C TRP A 42 26.66 22.49 29.58
N TRP A 43 26.72 23.64 28.90
CA TRP A 43 25.92 23.89 27.71
C TRP A 43 26.26 22.90 26.58
N SER A 44 27.56 22.65 26.35
CA SER A 44 28.02 21.69 25.35
C SER A 44 27.56 20.26 25.68
N ALA A 45 27.67 19.83 26.94
CA ALA A 45 27.19 18.51 27.38
C ALA A 45 25.66 18.36 27.20
N CYS A 46 24.88 19.36 27.61
CA CYS A 46 23.42 19.36 27.42
C CYS A 46 23.03 19.33 25.94
N LYS A 47 23.72 20.11 25.11
CA LYS A 47 23.47 20.15 23.67
C LYS A 47 23.79 18.82 23.01
N THR A 48 24.96 18.24 23.28
CA THR A 48 25.37 16.95 22.71
C THR A 48 24.41 15.82 23.10
N GLU A 49 23.96 15.77 24.35
CA GLU A 49 22.99 14.76 24.80
C GLU A 49 21.61 14.95 24.14
N LEU A 50 21.13 16.20 23.98
CA LEU A 50 19.88 16.48 23.27
C LEU A 50 19.99 16.12 21.78
N ASP A 51 21.09 16.48 21.13
CA ASP A 51 21.34 16.16 19.72
C ASP A 51 21.43 14.65 19.50
N MET A 52 22.09 13.90 20.40
CA MET A 52 22.15 12.44 20.37
C MET A 52 20.75 11.82 20.47
N ARG A 53 19.92 12.26 21.43
CA ARG A 53 18.55 11.75 21.60
C ARG A 53 17.64 12.10 20.41
N ASN A 54 17.78 13.31 19.87
CA ASN A 54 17.05 13.71 18.66
C ASN A 54 17.46 12.83 17.47
N GLY A 55 18.76 12.52 17.34
CA GLY A 55 19.28 11.60 16.34
C GLY A 55 18.74 10.17 16.50
N GLU A 56 18.69 9.64 17.73
CA GLU A 56 18.12 8.32 18.02
C GLU A 56 16.61 8.25 17.72
N GLN A 57 15.86 9.28 18.09
CA GLN A 57 14.43 9.38 17.76
C GLN A 57 14.21 9.46 16.25
N MET A 58 15.01 10.26 15.54
CA MET A 58 14.93 10.37 14.09
C MET A 58 15.31 9.07 13.40
N ALA A 59 16.34 8.37 13.86
CA ALA A 59 16.74 7.06 13.34
C ALA A 59 15.63 6.02 13.54
N THR A 60 14.98 6.01 14.71
CA THR A 60 13.84 5.13 15.00
C THR A 60 12.66 5.45 14.08
N ALA A 61 12.31 6.72 13.93
CA ALA A 61 11.23 7.16 13.04
C ALA A 61 11.52 6.83 11.57
N MET A 62 12.78 6.91 11.13
CA MET A 62 13.18 6.51 9.78
C MET A 62 13.02 5.00 9.54
N VAL A 63 13.40 4.16 10.50
CA VAL A 63 13.19 2.70 10.42
C VAL A 63 11.71 2.36 10.37
N ASP A 64 10.90 3.00 11.22
CA ASP A 64 9.45 2.81 11.22
C ASP A 64 8.82 3.25 9.90
N THR A 65 9.26 4.39 9.35
CA THR A 65 8.80 4.89 8.05
C THR A 65 9.21 3.95 6.92
N SER A 66 10.43 3.42 6.93
CA SER A 66 10.89 2.42 5.96
C SER A 66 9.99 1.18 5.98
N ARG A 67 9.68 0.67 7.17
CA ARG A 67 8.80 -0.49 7.33
C ARG A 67 7.38 -0.23 6.84
N VAL A 68 6.85 0.97 7.06
CA VAL A 68 5.53 1.36 6.52
C VAL A 68 5.58 1.46 5.00
N LEU A 69 6.66 2.00 4.44
CA LEU A 69 6.84 2.15 3.00
C LEU A 69 6.95 0.79 2.30
N ASP A 70 7.63 -0.18 2.90
CA ASP A 70 7.69 -1.56 2.39
C ASP A 70 6.31 -2.23 2.39
N LYS A 71 5.52 -2.02 3.44
CA LYS A 71 4.13 -2.54 3.48
C LYS A 71 3.25 -1.88 2.43
N LEU A 72 3.38 -0.57 2.24
CA LEU A 72 2.64 0.16 1.20
C LEU A 72 3.01 -0.33 -0.19
N ARG A 73 4.30 -0.59 -0.43
CA ARG A 73 4.77 -1.16 -1.69
C ARG A 73 4.15 -2.53 -1.94
N GLY A 74 4.18 -3.44 -0.96
CA GLY A 74 3.52 -4.74 -1.08
C GLY A 74 2.00 -4.65 -1.28
N ALA A 75 1.34 -3.66 -0.67
CA ALA A 75 -0.09 -3.42 -0.89
C ALA A 75 -0.39 -2.94 -2.31
N THR A 76 0.46 -2.07 -2.88
CA THR A 76 0.35 -1.63 -4.28
C THR A 76 0.54 -2.80 -5.23
N ASP A 77 1.57 -3.62 -5.04
CA ASP A 77 1.83 -4.79 -5.89
C ASP A 77 0.62 -5.75 -5.88
N HIS A 78 -0.02 -5.94 -4.72
CA HIS A 78 -1.21 -6.78 -4.61
C HIS A 78 -2.45 -6.17 -5.27
N MET A 79 -2.61 -4.83 -5.22
CA MET A 79 -3.70 -4.14 -5.92
C MET A 79 -3.54 -4.21 -7.44
N ASP A 80 -2.31 -4.13 -7.94
CA ASP A 80 -2.02 -4.32 -9.37
C ASP A 80 -2.39 -5.74 -9.81
N GLU A 81 -2.03 -6.76 -9.04
CA GLU A 81 -2.40 -8.15 -9.32
C GLU A 81 -3.93 -8.36 -9.31
N LEU A 82 -4.64 -7.79 -8.34
CA LEU A 82 -6.10 -7.87 -8.28
C LEU A 82 -6.76 -7.14 -9.46
N THR A 83 -6.21 -6.01 -9.87
CA THR A 83 -6.70 -5.23 -11.02
C THR A 83 -6.53 -6.00 -12.31
N GLU A 84 -5.38 -6.66 -12.51
CA GLU A 84 -5.12 -7.51 -13.67
C GLU A 84 -6.08 -8.70 -13.71
N LYS A 85 -6.30 -9.38 -12.58
CA LYS A 85 -7.27 -10.48 -12.48
C LYS A 85 -8.71 -10.02 -12.75
N LEU A 86 -9.09 -8.85 -12.25
CA LEU A 86 -10.43 -8.29 -12.49
C LEU A 86 -10.62 -7.92 -13.96
N LEU A 87 -9.58 -7.37 -14.60
CA LEU A 87 -9.58 -7.09 -16.03
C LEU A 87 -9.77 -8.39 -16.82
N GLN A 88 -8.99 -9.42 -16.51
CA GLN A 88 -9.09 -10.73 -17.16
C GLN A 88 -10.48 -11.35 -16.96
N ALA A 89 -10.99 -11.40 -15.73
CA ALA A 89 -12.31 -11.94 -15.44
C ALA A 89 -13.43 -11.17 -16.17
N THR A 90 -13.29 -9.86 -16.31
CA THR A 90 -14.24 -9.02 -17.07
C THR A 90 -14.19 -9.34 -18.56
N THR A 91 -12.99 -9.54 -19.11
CA THR A 91 -12.81 -9.98 -20.51
C THR A 91 -13.44 -11.35 -20.75
N GLU A 92 -13.18 -12.32 -19.87
CA GLU A 92 -13.78 -13.66 -19.94
C GLU A 92 -15.31 -13.60 -19.84
N MET A 93 -15.86 -12.80 -18.92
CA MET A 93 -17.31 -12.58 -18.84
C MET A 93 -17.87 -11.96 -20.12
N SER A 94 -17.16 -11.02 -20.75
CA SER A 94 -17.60 -10.42 -22.01
C SER A 94 -17.67 -11.45 -23.14
N GLU A 95 -16.73 -12.39 -23.16
CA GLU A 95 -16.69 -13.47 -24.14
C GLU A 95 -17.84 -14.45 -23.93
N VAL A 96 -18.09 -14.88 -22.68
CA VAL A 96 -19.24 -15.72 -22.33
C VAL A 96 -20.55 -15.07 -22.73
N VAL A 97 -20.73 -13.77 -22.46
CA VAL A 97 -21.95 -13.04 -22.87
C VAL A 97 -22.10 -13.03 -24.39
N ARG A 98 -21.00 -12.88 -25.13
CA ARG A 98 -21.00 -12.91 -26.60
C ARG A 98 -21.40 -14.29 -27.13
N GLU A 99 -20.84 -15.35 -26.56
CA GLU A 99 -21.16 -16.74 -26.93
C GLU A 99 -22.62 -17.09 -26.61
N VAL A 100 -23.11 -16.70 -25.44
CA VAL A 100 -24.52 -16.90 -25.04
C VAL A 100 -25.46 -16.17 -26.01
N LYS A 101 -25.12 -14.95 -26.43
CA LYS A 101 -25.90 -14.20 -27.41
C LYS A 101 -25.92 -14.89 -28.78
N GLU A 102 -24.78 -15.40 -29.24
CA GLU A 102 -24.71 -16.15 -30.50
C GLU A 102 -25.47 -17.49 -30.44
N SER A 103 -25.37 -18.19 -29.31
CA SER A 103 -26.11 -19.43 -29.03
C SER A 103 -27.63 -19.18 -29.00
N GLY A 104 -28.07 -18.13 -28.31
CA GLY A 104 -29.48 -17.72 -28.26
C GLY A 104 -30.04 -17.44 -29.65
N ARG A 105 -29.29 -16.73 -30.51
CA ARG A 105 -29.70 -16.50 -31.91
C ARG A 105 -29.80 -17.80 -32.72
N ARG A 106 -28.89 -18.75 -32.54
CA ARG A 106 -28.98 -20.07 -33.19
C ARG A 106 -30.20 -20.86 -32.72
N MET A 107 -30.50 -20.81 -31.43
CA MET A 107 -31.67 -21.46 -30.84
C MET A 107 -32.98 -20.85 -31.34
N GLU A 108 -33.04 -19.54 -31.52
CA GLU A 108 -34.21 -18.85 -32.07
C GLU A 108 -34.49 -19.33 -33.51
N ILE A 109 -33.46 -19.39 -34.35
CA ILE A 109 -33.58 -19.88 -35.74
C ILE A 109 -34.07 -21.34 -35.77
N ALA A 110 -33.50 -22.21 -34.94
CA ALA A 110 -33.92 -23.60 -34.84
C ALA A 110 -35.40 -23.73 -34.44
N THR A 111 -35.85 -22.89 -33.51
CA THR A 111 -37.24 -22.86 -33.03
C THR A 111 -38.21 -22.48 -34.16
N TYR A 112 -37.90 -21.44 -34.93
CA TYR A 112 -38.74 -21.06 -36.08
C TYR A 112 -38.79 -22.15 -37.16
N ALA A 113 -37.67 -22.83 -37.42
CA ALA A 113 -37.63 -23.94 -38.38
C ALA A 113 -38.52 -25.10 -37.95
N ILE A 114 -38.45 -25.51 -36.68
CA ILE A 114 -39.30 -26.56 -36.11
C ILE A 114 -40.77 -26.15 -36.19
N LEU A 115 -41.10 -24.91 -35.82
CA LEU A 115 -42.47 -24.40 -35.89
C LEU A 115 -43.02 -24.44 -37.32
N GLY A 116 -42.22 -24.02 -38.30
CA GLY A 116 -42.59 -24.07 -39.72
C GLY A 116 -42.85 -25.49 -40.23
N ILE A 117 -41.98 -26.45 -39.88
CA ILE A 117 -42.17 -27.87 -40.22
C ILE A 117 -43.44 -28.41 -39.57
N THR A 118 -43.69 -28.06 -38.31
CA THR A 118 -44.88 -28.52 -37.56
C THR A 118 -46.17 -28.01 -38.21
N ILE A 119 -46.20 -26.74 -38.62
CA ILE A 119 -47.33 -26.16 -39.36
C ILE A 119 -47.55 -26.91 -40.68
N ALA A 120 -46.49 -27.13 -41.46
CA ALA A 120 -46.58 -27.86 -42.72
C ALA A 120 -47.10 -29.30 -42.54
N GLN A 121 -46.65 -29.99 -41.49
CA GLN A 121 -47.12 -31.33 -41.14
C GLN A 121 -48.61 -31.33 -40.76
N LEU A 122 -49.09 -30.35 -39.99
CA LEU A 122 -50.51 -30.20 -39.65
C LEU A 122 -51.36 -29.99 -40.91
N PHE A 123 -50.92 -29.12 -41.83
CA PHE A 123 -51.59 -28.92 -43.11
C PHE A 123 -51.62 -30.21 -43.95
N TYR A 124 -50.51 -30.95 -44.00
CA TYR A 124 -50.45 -32.22 -44.72
C TYR A 124 -51.44 -33.25 -44.18
N ILE A 125 -51.53 -33.39 -42.85
CA ILE A 125 -52.49 -34.30 -42.19
C ILE A 125 -53.93 -33.86 -42.48
N ALA A 126 -54.23 -32.57 -42.35
CA ALA A 126 -55.56 -32.03 -42.64
C ALA A 126 -55.97 -32.27 -44.11
N PHE A 127 -55.04 -32.05 -45.05
CA PHE A 127 -55.29 -32.26 -46.47
C PHE A 127 -55.52 -33.74 -46.81
N GLN A 128 -54.72 -34.65 -46.24
CA GLN A 128 -54.93 -36.10 -46.37
C GLN A 128 -56.29 -36.54 -45.84
N PHE A 129 -56.72 -36.01 -44.70
CA PHE A 129 -58.05 -36.30 -44.15
C PHE A 129 -59.17 -35.77 -45.04
N SER A 130 -59.00 -34.58 -45.62
CA SER A 130 -60.00 -33.97 -46.50
C SER A 130 -60.08 -34.62 -47.89
N THR A 131 -59.02 -35.27 -48.37
CA THR A 131 -59.00 -35.96 -49.68
C THR A 131 -59.40 -37.43 -49.60
N ARG A 132 -59.37 -38.05 -48.41
CA ARG A 132 -59.87 -39.42 -48.17
C ARG A 132 -61.36 -39.49 -47.81
N ARG A 133 -62.01 -38.35 -47.61
CA ARG A 133 -63.47 -38.22 -47.45
C ARG A 133 -64.11 -37.87 -48.77
#